data_AF-A0A399WPF4-F1
#
_entry.id   AF-A0A399WPF4-F1
#
_cell.length_a   1.000
_cell.length_b   1.000
_cell.length_c   1.000
_cell.angle_alpha   90.00
_cell.angle_beta   90.00
_cell.angle_gamma   90.00
#
_symmetry.space_group_name_H-M   'P 1'
#
loop_
_entity.id
_entity.type
_entity.pdbx_description
1 polymer ?
#
loop_
_entity_poly.entity_id
_entity_poly.type
_entity_poly.pdbx_seq_one_letter_code
_entity_poly.pdbx_strand_id
1 'polypeptide(L)'
;MWALGVVITVLAAVGAGQLLVRSKSGEPSDSIWDIPRTTATYTSIVGMLAGFTVVVTMFFANLTVARSSPQFEAVIGMLLLGFLLFISTAMMFGTTPNLATTDDDDYVRLQTVSYQLANLCYFCAIATSWLSLKLFLDAIGLPFAANAFKWVLLFTSFAGAMRMALFTLKASTLPRVACVAVPFLGLGFAALFRLVVVPQVPALDLGDAEPFRIAICLFVVGAVGFSWQTAIIMSEDKARTATFLRARGDRLLLAFLQAVATTISMLWLAVATK
;
A
#
# COMPACT_ATOMS: atom_id res chain seq x y z
N MET A 1 -0.79 -22.73 1.97
CA MET A 1 -2.21 -22.49 2.33
C MET A 1 -2.43 -21.06 2.82
N TRP A 2 -1.63 -20.54 3.77
CA TRP A 2 -1.77 -19.16 4.25
C TRP A 2 -1.83 -18.08 3.16
N ALA A 3 -0.94 -18.12 2.16
CA ALA A 3 -0.90 -17.12 1.08
C ALA A 3 -2.21 -17.11 0.27
N LEU A 4 -2.83 -18.28 0.08
CA LEU A 4 -4.13 -18.42 -0.57
C LEU A 4 -5.24 -17.75 0.26
N GLY A 5 -5.20 -17.89 1.60
CA GLY A 5 -6.12 -17.20 2.50
C GLY A 5 -6.01 -15.67 2.43
N VAL A 6 -4.78 -15.14 2.37
CA VAL A 6 -4.53 -13.70 2.17
C VAL A 6 -5.09 -13.24 0.83
N VAL A 7 -4.78 -13.96 -0.25
CA VAL A 7 -5.28 -13.64 -1.60
C VAL A 7 -6.80 -13.64 -1.65
N ILE A 8 -7.46 -14.66 -1.10
CA ILE A 8 -8.93 -14.73 -1.06
C ILE A 8 -9.52 -13.56 -0.28
N THR A 9 -8.94 -13.20 0.86
CA THR A 9 -9.40 -12.07 1.69
C THR A 9 -9.30 -10.76 0.93
N VAL A 10 -8.16 -10.53 0.27
CA VAL A 10 -7.96 -9.34 -0.57
C VAL A 10 -8.96 -9.31 -1.72
N LEU A 11 -9.17 -10.43 -2.43
CA LEU A 11 -10.12 -10.51 -3.52
C LEU A 11 -11.57 -10.30 -3.06
N ALA A 12 -11.93 -10.80 -1.88
CA ALA A 12 -13.26 -10.60 -1.29
C ALA A 12 -13.49 -9.13 -0.92
N ALA A 13 -12.49 -8.47 -0.33
CA ALA A 13 -12.54 -7.04 -0.07
C ALA A 13 -12.72 -6.26 -1.38
N VAL A 14 -11.86 -6.51 -2.37
CA VAL A 14 -11.95 -5.90 -3.70
C VAL A 14 -13.35 -6.10 -4.30
N GLY A 15 -13.88 -7.33 -4.27
CA GLY A 15 -15.23 -7.63 -4.75
C GLY A 15 -16.30 -6.78 -4.06
N ALA A 16 -16.24 -6.65 -2.73
CA ALA A 16 -17.16 -5.82 -1.97
C ALA A 16 -17.10 -4.33 -2.36
N GLY A 17 -15.90 -3.78 -2.58
CA GLY A 17 -15.77 -2.40 -3.05
C GLY A 17 -16.30 -2.20 -4.47
N GLN A 18 -16.09 -3.17 -5.37
CA GLN A 18 -16.62 -3.11 -6.73
C GLN A 18 -18.15 -3.16 -6.78
N LEU A 19 -18.81 -3.82 -5.83
CA LEU A 19 -20.27 -3.81 -5.71
C LEU A 19 -20.81 -2.41 -5.39
N LEU A 20 -20.05 -1.58 -4.69
CA LEU A 20 -20.42 -0.21 -4.33
C LEU A 20 -20.27 0.79 -5.50
N VAL A 21 -19.60 0.40 -6.59
CA VAL A 21 -19.43 1.23 -7.80
C VAL A 21 -20.72 1.30 -8.64
N ARG A 22 -21.77 0.54 -8.29
CA ARG A 22 -23.03 0.51 -9.03
C ARG A 22 -23.88 1.79 -8.92
N SER A 23 -23.58 2.71 -7.99
CA SER A 23 -24.28 4.00 -7.91
C SER A 23 -23.72 5.01 -8.93
N LYS A 24 -24.53 5.99 -9.36
CA LYS A 24 -24.14 7.00 -10.35
C LYS A 24 -22.76 7.60 -10.09
N SER A 25 -21.91 7.55 -11.12
CA SER A 25 -20.59 8.18 -11.20
C SER A 25 -20.70 9.69 -11.01
N GLY A 26 -19.78 10.29 -10.25
CA GLY A 26 -19.62 11.75 -10.19
C GLY A 26 -18.70 12.24 -11.30
N GLU A 27 -18.73 13.54 -11.58
CA GLU A 27 -17.69 14.18 -12.39
C GLU A 27 -16.40 14.29 -11.54
N PRO A 28 -15.20 14.11 -12.13
CA PRO A 28 -13.96 14.36 -11.43
C PRO A 28 -13.93 15.83 -10.99
N SER A 29 -13.56 16.11 -9.73
CA SER A 29 -13.37 17.49 -9.30
C SER A 29 -12.14 18.09 -9.96
N ASP A 30 -12.15 19.38 -10.29
CA ASP A 30 -10.98 20.11 -10.81
C ASP A 30 -9.70 19.73 -10.07
N SER A 31 -8.69 19.31 -10.82
CA SER A 31 -7.43 18.84 -10.24
C SER A 31 -6.73 20.01 -9.56
N ILE A 32 -6.71 19.98 -8.22
CA ILE A 32 -5.96 20.93 -7.40
C ILE A 32 -4.44 20.62 -7.37
N TRP A 33 -3.98 19.58 -8.06
CA TRP A 33 -2.62 19.06 -7.96
C TRP A 33 -1.80 19.35 -9.21
N ASP A 34 -0.72 20.09 -9.01
CA ASP A 34 0.40 20.14 -9.96
C ASP A 34 1.19 18.83 -9.83
N ILE A 35 0.76 17.80 -10.57
CA ILE A 35 1.36 16.46 -10.54
C ILE A 35 2.85 16.51 -10.93
N PRO A 36 3.29 17.22 -11.99
CA PRO A 36 4.71 17.37 -12.31
C PRO A 36 5.56 17.85 -11.12
N ARG A 37 5.16 18.95 -10.49
CA ARG A 37 5.89 19.51 -9.34
C ARG A 37 5.87 18.58 -8.12
N THR A 38 4.71 17.98 -7.86
CA THR A 38 4.53 17.08 -6.72
C THR A 38 5.40 15.85 -6.88
N THR A 39 5.39 15.24 -8.07
CA THR A 39 6.19 14.06 -8.41
C THR A 39 7.68 14.30 -8.19
N ALA A 40 8.23 15.41 -8.69
CA ALA A 40 9.65 15.75 -8.49
C ALA A 40 10.02 15.85 -7.00
N THR A 41 9.15 16.48 -6.20
CA THR A 41 9.34 16.60 -4.74
C THR A 41 9.32 15.24 -4.05
N TYR A 42 8.34 14.39 -4.41
CA TYR A 42 8.20 13.06 -3.82
C TYR A 42 9.33 12.12 -4.22
N THR A 43 9.87 12.20 -5.44
CA THR A 43 11.04 11.41 -5.85
C THR A 43 12.22 11.60 -4.89
N SER A 44 12.56 12.85 -4.55
CA SER A 44 13.65 13.15 -3.61
C SER A 44 13.34 12.68 -2.19
N ILE A 45 12.12 12.93 -1.70
CA ILE A 45 11.70 12.49 -0.35
C ILE A 45 11.80 10.97 -0.23
N VAL A 46 11.25 10.24 -1.20
CA VAL A 46 11.23 8.79 -1.20
C VAL A 46 12.65 8.22 -1.32
N GLY A 47 13.51 8.84 -2.14
CA GLY A 47 14.93 8.47 -2.21
C GLY A 47 15.66 8.62 -0.88
N MET A 48 15.42 9.71 -0.15
CA MET A 48 15.97 9.90 1.20
C MET A 48 15.45 8.84 2.19
N LEU A 49 14.15 8.53 2.16
CA LEU A 49 13.56 7.50 3.03
C LEU A 49 14.09 6.09 2.71
N ALA A 50 14.36 5.79 1.44
CA ALA A 50 15.03 4.55 1.05
C ALA A 50 16.43 4.45 1.68
N GLY A 51 17.24 5.50 1.54
CA GLY A 51 18.57 5.59 2.14
C GLY A 51 18.52 5.43 3.67
N PHE A 52 17.61 6.14 4.33
CA PHE A 52 17.39 6.01 5.78
C PHE A 52 17.05 4.57 6.18
N THR A 53 16.15 3.92 5.43
CA THR A 53 15.71 2.54 5.72
C THR A 53 16.89 1.56 5.66
N VAL A 54 17.79 1.67 4.68
CA VAL A 54 18.98 0.80 4.59
C VAL A 54 19.97 1.07 5.72
N VAL A 55 20.25 2.33 6.02
CA VAL A 55 21.17 2.70 7.10
C VAL A 55 20.65 2.18 8.44
N VAL A 56 19.36 2.36 8.71
CA VAL A 56 18.71 1.81 9.90
C VAL A 56 18.77 0.29 9.92
N THR A 57 18.53 -0.37 8.79
CA THR A 57 18.67 -1.84 8.69
C THR A 57 20.07 -2.29 9.03
N MET A 58 21.11 -1.63 8.49
CA MET A 58 22.51 -1.93 8.79
C MET A 58 22.83 -1.70 10.27
N PHE A 59 22.34 -0.60 10.85
CA PHE A 59 22.54 -0.33 12.27
C PHE A 59 21.89 -1.40 13.14
N PHE A 60 20.62 -1.74 12.88
CA PHE A 60 19.90 -2.77 13.62
C PHE A 60 20.50 -4.16 13.43
N ALA A 61 20.98 -4.48 12.23
CA ALA A 61 21.67 -5.74 11.96
C ALA A 61 22.88 -5.95 12.90
N ASN A 62 23.52 -4.87 13.36
CA ASN A 62 24.68 -4.89 14.24
C ASN A 62 24.34 -4.85 15.74
N LEU A 63 23.06 -4.69 16.13
CA LEU A 63 22.65 -4.72 17.53
C LEU A 63 22.64 -6.17 18.07
N THR A 64 23.67 -6.53 18.83
CA THR A 64 23.81 -7.86 19.45
C THR A 64 22.65 -8.20 20.40
N VAL A 65 22.09 -7.21 21.08
CA VAL A 65 20.99 -7.36 22.06
C VAL A 65 19.70 -7.88 21.42
N ALA A 66 19.41 -7.51 20.16
CA ALA A 66 18.17 -7.88 19.49
C ALA A 66 18.25 -9.21 18.72
N ARG A 67 19.47 -9.69 18.40
CA ARG A 67 19.69 -10.86 17.52
C ARG A 67 19.12 -12.18 18.05
N SER A 68 18.95 -12.32 19.36
CA SER A 68 18.36 -13.51 19.98
C SER A 68 16.83 -13.50 19.96
N SER A 69 16.19 -12.38 19.61
CA SER A 69 14.73 -12.28 19.55
C SER A 69 14.18 -12.95 18.29
N PRO A 70 13.12 -13.77 18.40
CA PRO A 70 12.40 -14.31 17.24
C PRO A 70 11.85 -13.23 16.30
N GLN A 71 11.68 -12.00 16.79
CA GLN A 71 11.14 -10.87 16.02
C GLN A 71 12.20 -10.18 15.15
N PHE A 72 13.50 -10.42 15.40
CA PHE A 72 14.59 -9.73 14.74
C PHE A 72 14.59 -9.95 13.22
N GLU A 73 14.37 -11.19 12.77
CA GLU A 73 14.29 -11.52 11.35
C GLU A 73 13.16 -10.77 10.67
N ALA A 74 11.99 -10.68 11.32
CA ALA A 74 10.85 -9.95 10.80
C ALA A 74 11.14 -8.45 10.68
N VAL A 75 11.82 -7.84 11.67
CA VAL A 75 12.22 -6.43 11.62
C VAL A 75 13.12 -6.16 10.42
N ILE A 76 14.21 -6.92 10.28
CA ILE A 76 15.19 -6.73 9.20
C ILE A 76 14.53 -6.98 7.84
N GLY A 77 13.78 -8.07 7.71
CA GLY A 77 13.09 -8.42 6.48
C GLY A 77 12.08 -7.35 6.06
N MET A 78 11.27 -6.84 6.99
CA MET A 78 10.30 -5.77 6.70
C MET A 78 11.00 -4.47 6.29
N LEU A 79 12.10 -4.09 6.94
CA LEU A 79 12.85 -2.88 6.54
C LEU A 79 13.47 -3.04 5.14
N LEU A 80 14.02 -4.21 4.80
CA LEU A 80 14.54 -4.48 3.45
C LEU A 80 13.44 -4.42 2.39
N LEU A 81 12.26 -5.00 2.66
CA LEU A 81 11.10 -4.89 1.78
C LEU A 81 10.63 -3.43 1.63
N GLY A 82 10.59 -2.68 2.74
CA GLY A 82 10.27 -1.26 2.74
C GLY A 82 11.25 -0.44 1.89
N PHE A 83 12.55 -0.72 2.00
CA PHE A 83 13.58 -0.11 1.16
C PHE A 83 13.34 -0.36 -0.34
N LEU A 84 13.11 -1.62 -0.73
CA LEU A 84 12.85 -1.96 -2.12
C LEU A 84 11.60 -1.25 -2.63
N LEU A 85 10.52 -1.21 -1.84
CA LEU A 85 9.31 -0.48 -2.18
C LEU A 85 9.56 1.03 -2.29
N PHE A 86 10.39 1.63 -1.44
CA PHE A 86 10.74 3.04 -1.58
C PHE A 86 11.53 3.29 -2.86
N ILE A 87 12.54 2.49 -3.20
CA ILE A 87 13.26 2.66 -4.48
C ILE A 87 12.30 2.53 -5.66
N SER A 88 11.49 1.47 -5.70
CA SER A 88 10.50 1.27 -6.76
C SER A 88 9.55 2.47 -6.85
N THR A 89 9.08 2.96 -5.71
CA THR A 89 8.22 4.15 -5.64
C THR A 89 8.91 5.41 -6.16
N ALA A 90 10.19 5.63 -5.83
CA ALA A 90 10.96 6.76 -6.35
C ALA A 90 11.10 6.68 -7.88
N MET A 91 11.33 5.47 -8.43
CA MET A 91 11.33 5.24 -9.87
C MET A 91 9.94 5.51 -10.48
N MET A 92 8.87 5.08 -9.81
CA MET A 92 7.49 5.32 -10.28
C MET A 92 7.15 6.82 -10.33
N PHE A 93 7.56 7.59 -9.32
CA PHE A 93 7.45 9.04 -9.38
C PHE A 93 8.34 9.59 -10.50
N GLY A 94 9.63 9.25 -10.53
CA GLY A 94 10.56 9.74 -11.56
C GLY A 94 10.17 9.44 -13.01
N THR A 95 9.35 8.40 -13.24
CA THR A 95 8.84 8.00 -14.57
C THR A 95 7.38 8.41 -14.82
N THR A 96 6.71 9.03 -13.84
CA THR A 96 5.35 9.56 -14.04
C THR A 96 5.40 10.65 -15.12
N PRO A 97 4.57 10.56 -16.18
CA PRO A 97 4.56 11.55 -17.24
C PRO A 97 4.35 12.97 -16.70
N ASN A 98 5.19 13.93 -17.10
CA ASN A 98 5.26 15.26 -16.48
C ASN A 98 5.42 16.41 -17.48
N LEU A 99 5.06 16.21 -18.75
CA LEU A 99 5.13 17.26 -19.77
C LEU A 99 4.15 18.37 -19.41
N ALA A 100 4.67 19.59 -19.26
CA ALA A 100 3.86 20.79 -19.19
C ALA A 100 3.18 20.97 -20.55
N THR A 101 1.87 21.19 -20.55
CA THR A 101 1.02 21.36 -21.74
C THR A 101 0.64 20.06 -22.45
N THR A 102 -0.59 19.61 -22.19
CA THR A 102 -1.46 19.02 -23.21
C THR A 102 -2.88 19.12 -22.67
N ASP A 103 -3.78 19.78 -23.39
CA ASP A 103 -5.24 19.73 -23.18
C ASP A 103 -5.81 18.34 -23.56
N ASP A 104 -4.98 17.30 -23.48
CA ASP A 104 -5.32 15.93 -23.82
C ASP A 104 -5.78 15.19 -22.55
N ASP A 105 -7.09 15.00 -22.44
CA ASP A 105 -7.73 14.27 -21.34
C ASP A 105 -7.10 12.88 -21.11
N ASP A 106 -6.61 12.21 -22.16
CA ASP A 106 -5.98 10.90 -22.02
C ASP A 106 -4.61 10.99 -21.36
N TYR A 107 -3.86 12.04 -21.69
CA TYR A 107 -2.58 12.32 -21.06
C TYR A 107 -2.75 12.66 -19.58
N VAL A 108 -3.71 13.53 -19.25
CA VAL A 108 -4.04 13.89 -17.86
C VAL A 108 -4.46 12.66 -17.06
N ARG A 109 -5.25 11.77 -17.66
CA ARG A 109 -5.68 10.53 -17.01
C ARG A 109 -4.53 9.56 -16.79
N LEU A 110 -3.66 9.39 -17.79
CA LEU A 110 -2.45 8.58 -17.69
C LEU A 110 -1.53 9.08 -16.56
N GLN A 111 -1.30 10.39 -16.50
CA GLN A 111 -0.51 11.03 -15.46
C GLN A 111 -1.14 10.81 -14.08
N THR A 112 -2.46 10.99 -13.96
CA THR A 112 -3.20 10.81 -12.71
C THR A 112 -3.13 9.36 -12.21
N VAL A 113 -3.40 8.38 -13.06
CA VAL A 113 -3.32 6.96 -12.70
C VAL A 113 -1.89 6.59 -12.30
N SER A 114 -0.90 7.03 -13.08
CA SER A 114 0.52 6.78 -12.78
C SER A 114 0.92 7.34 -11.42
N TYR A 115 0.52 8.57 -11.12
CA TYR A 115 0.78 9.22 -9.84
C TYR A 115 0.08 8.52 -8.67
N GLN A 116 -1.17 8.08 -8.83
CA GLN A 116 -1.90 7.36 -7.79
C GLN A 116 -1.29 5.99 -7.50
N LEU A 117 -0.84 5.26 -8.54
CA LEU A 117 -0.12 4.00 -8.34
C LEU A 117 1.17 4.21 -7.55
N ALA A 118 1.94 5.25 -7.88
CA ALA A 118 3.16 5.60 -7.15
C ALA A 118 2.86 5.93 -5.68
N ASN A 119 1.82 6.72 -5.41
CA ASN A 119 1.40 6.99 -4.03
C ASN A 119 0.95 5.74 -3.28
N LEU A 120 0.20 4.85 -3.90
CA LEU A 120 -0.25 3.61 -3.25
C LEU A 120 0.95 2.73 -2.88
N CYS A 121 1.93 2.59 -3.77
CA CYS A 121 3.19 1.91 -3.48
C CYS A 121 4.01 2.61 -2.38
N TYR A 122 4.02 3.94 -2.36
CA TYR A 122 4.63 4.73 -1.29
C TYR A 122 4.03 4.38 0.08
N PHE A 123 2.71 4.25 0.18
CA PHE A 123 2.04 3.86 1.42
C PHE A 123 2.32 2.41 1.82
N CYS A 124 2.47 1.48 0.88
CA CYS A 124 2.96 0.14 1.18
C CYS A 124 4.36 0.19 1.84
N ALA A 125 5.27 1.01 1.30
CA ALA A 125 6.61 1.18 1.84
C ALA A 125 6.59 1.77 3.26
N ILE A 126 5.83 2.86 3.47
CA ILE A 126 5.65 3.46 4.80
C ILE A 126 5.10 2.44 5.79
N ALA A 127 4.00 1.77 5.45
CA ALA A 127 3.35 0.83 6.35
C ALA A 127 4.29 -0.31 6.74
N THR A 128 5.02 -0.87 5.76
CA THR A 128 5.99 -1.94 6.03
C THR A 128 7.11 -1.47 6.96
N SER A 129 7.69 -0.30 6.71
CA SER A 129 8.78 0.25 7.54
C SER A 129 8.31 0.74 8.91
N TRP A 130 7.09 1.27 9.04
CA TRP A 130 6.58 1.77 10.31
C TRP A 130 6.08 0.64 11.21
N LEU A 131 5.44 -0.38 10.64
CA LEU A 131 4.96 -1.53 11.41
C LEU A 131 6.10 -2.41 11.94
N SER A 132 7.29 -2.36 11.32
CA SER A 132 8.48 -3.02 11.86
C SER A 132 8.99 -2.36 13.15
N LEU A 133 8.72 -1.06 13.38
CA LEU A 133 9.18 -0.34 14.57
C LEU A 133 8.60 -0.93 15.85
N LYS A 134 7.32 -1.37 15.84
CA LYS A 134 6.73 -2.04 17.00
C LYS A 134 7.51 -3.31 17.34
N LEU A 135 7.75 -4.16 16.33
CA LEU A 135 8.50 -5.41 16.51
C LEU A 135 9.93 -5.15 16.99
N PHE A 136 10.55 -4.07 16.51
CA PHE A 136 11.87 -3.66 16.97
C PHE A 136 11.85 -3.25 18.45
N LEU A 137 10.88 -2.44 18.87
CA LEU A 137 10.73 -2.01 20.27
C LEU A 137 10.53 -3.21 21.21
N ASP A 138 9.75 -4.21 20.81
CA ASP A 138 9.63 -5.46 21.58
C ASP A 138 10.95 -6.23 21.62
N ALA A 139 11.65 -6.35 20.49
CA ALA A 139 12.92 -7.06 20.40
C ALA A 139 14.04 -6.47 21.28
N ILE A 140 14.00 -5.16 21.55
CA ILE A 140 14.94 -4.48 22.45
C ILE A 140 14.42 -4.32 23.90
N GLY A 141 13.29 -4.96 24.24
CA GLY A 141 12.77 -4.99 25.61
C GLY A 141 12.03 -3.72 26.05
N LEU A 142 11.37 -3.01 25.12
CA LEU A 142 10.55 -1.82 25.41
C LEU A 142 9.04 -2.08 25.19
N PRO A 143 8.41 -3.03 25.92
CA PRO A 143 7.04 -3.49 25.63
C PRO A 143 5.98 -2.40 25.84
N PHE A 144 6.18 -1.48 26.79
CA PHE A 144 5.27 -0.34 26.98
C PHE A 144 5.24 0.56 25.75
N ALA A 145 6.41 0.91 25.21
CA ALA A 145 6.53 1.71 24.01
C ALA A 145 5.95 0.98 22.79
N ALA A 146 6.25 -0.32 22.64
CA ALA A 146 5.70 -1.14 21.57
C ALA A 146 4.16 -1.19 21.60
N ASN A 147 3.55 -1.37 22.77
CA ASN A 147 2.10 -1.38 22.91
C ASN A 147 1.47 -0.01 22.62
N ALA A 148 2.11 1.10 23.01
CA ALA A 148 1.65 2.44 22.62
C ALA A 148 1.75 2.63 21.10
N PHE A 149 2.89 2.25 20.50
CA PHE A 149 3.11 2.34 19.06
C PHE A 149 2.12 1.52 18.26
N LYS A 150 1.68 0.35 18.74
CA LYS A 150 0.62 -0.46 18.10
C LYS A 150 -0.62 0.37 17.74
N TRP A 151 -1.10 1.20 18.67
CA TRP A 151 -2.29 2.02 18.47
C TRP A 151 -2.03 3.25 17.62
N VAL A 152 -0.87 3.88 17.78
CA VAL A 152 -0.43 4.99 16.91
C VAL A 152 -0.31 4.52 15.46
N LEU A 153 0.24 3.32 15.24
CA LEU A 153 0.40 2.69 13.94
C LEU A 153 -0.95 2.28 13.33
N LEU A 154 -1.94 1.89 14.13
CA LEU A 154 -3.31 1.68 13.64
C LEU A 154 -3.89 2.98 13.10
N PHE A 155 -3.87 4.03 13.93
CA PHE A 155 -4.49 5.31 13.60
C PHE A 155 -3.85 5.91 12.34
N THR A 156 -2.51 5.90 12.27
CA THR A 156 -1.77 6.42 11.12
C THR A 156 -2.01 5.59 9.85
N SER A 157 -2.08 4.26 9.95
CA SER A 157 -2.41 3.40 8.81
C SER A 157 -3.82 3.67 8.29
N PHE A 158 -4.80 3.82 9.20
CA PHE A 158 -6.17 4.16 8.85
C PHE A 158 -6.30 5.55 8.24
N ALA A 159 -5.66 6.57 8.85
CA ALA A 159 -5.63 7.93 8.35
C ALA A 159 -4.96 8.00 6.97
N GLY A 160 -3.87 7.24 6.76
CA GLY A 160 -3.21 7.07 5.47
C GLY A 160 -4.13 6.46 4.42
N ALA A 161 -4.81 5.35 4.74
CA ALA A 161 -5.78 4.73 3.84
C ALA A 161 -6.96 5.67 3.51
N MET A 162 -7.46 6.42 4.50
CA MET A 162 -8.49 7.45 4.29
C MET A 162 -8.00 8.57 3.38
N ARG A 163 -6.77 9.06 3.59
CA ARG A 163 -6.15 10.05 2.71
C ARG A 163 -6.07 9.55 1.27
N MET A 164 -5.68 8.30 1.06
CA MET A 164 -5.62 7.68 -0.27
C MET A 164 -6.99 7.50 -0.92
N ALA A 165 -8.01 7.13 -0.13
CA ALA A 165 -9.39 7.08 -0.60
C ALA A 165 -9.90 8.45 -1.06
N LEU A 166 -9.60 9.52 -0.32
CA LEU A 166 -9.97 10.88 -0.68
C LEU A 166 -9.22 11.37 -1.93
N PHE A 167 -7.95 11.02 -2.06
CA PHE A 167 -7.18 11.29 -3.28
C PHE A 167 -7.79 10.58 -4.50
N THR A 168 -8.11 9.30 -4.36
CA THR A 168 -8.74 8.51 -5.43
C THR A 168 -10.11 9.07 -5.79
N LEU A 169 -10.90 9.50 -4.81
CA LEU A 169 -12.19 10.15 -5.03
C LEU A 169 -12.06 11.43 -5.86
N LYS A 170 -11.07 12.28 -5.56
CA LYS A 170 -10.84 13.52 -6.33
C LYS A 170 -10.28 13.25 -7.73
N ALA A 171 -9.56 12.15 -7.90
CA ALA A 171 -8.84 11.78 -9.12
C ALA A 171 -9.64 10.85 -10.06
N SER A 172 -10.87 10.47 -9.72
CA SER A 172 -11.65 9.49 -10.46
C SER A 172 -13.13 9.85 -10.53
N THR A 173 -13.87 9.14 -11.37
CA THR A 173 -15.33 9.27 -11.52
C THR A 173 -16.10 8.38 -10.53
N LEU A 174 -15.40 7.76 -9.57
CA LEU A 174 -15.99 6.76 -8.68
C LEU A 174 -16.94 7.38 -7.66
N PRO A 175 -17.97 6.63 -7.22
CA PRO A 175 -18.84 7.08 -6.16
C PRO A 175 -18.09 7.32 -4.85
N ARG A 176 -18.43 8.41 -4.15
CA ARG A 176 -17.87 8.76 -2.83
C ARG A 176 -17.95 7.62 -1.83
N VAL A 177 -19.07 6.89 -1.83
CA VAL A 177 -19.28 5.74 -0.95
C VAL A 177 -18.27 4.63 -1.22
N ALA A 178 -17.99 4.31 -2.50
CA ALA A 178 -17.04 3.27 -2.86
C ALA A 178 -15.62 3.60 -2.38
N CYS A 179 -15.18 4.86 -2.52
CA CYS A 179 -13.86 5.29 -2.05
C CYS A 179 -13.78 5.33 -0.51
N VAL A 180 -14.73 5.98 0.16
CA VAL A 180 -14.69 6.16 1.63
C VAL A 180 -14.89 4.82 2.37
N ALA A 181 -15.56 3.85 1.77
CA ALA A 181 -15.72 2.52 2.36
C ALA A 181 -14.42 1.71 2.41
N VAL A 182 -13.45 1.97 1.52
CA VAL A 182 -12.19 1.22 1.41
C VAL A 182 -11.50 0.96 2.76
N PRO A 183 -11.15 1.98 3.58
CA PRO A 183 -10.44 1.74 4.83
C PRO A 183 -11.24 0.88 5.81
N PHE A 184 -12.57 1.01 5.84
CA PHE A 184 -13.44 0.19 6.68
C PHE A 184 -13.53 -1.25 6.18
N LEU A 185 -13.63 -1.45 4.86
CA LEU A 185 -13.62 -2.77 4.25
C LEU A 185 -12.26 -3.45 4.50
N GLY A 186 -11.16 -2.73 4.36
CA GLY A 186 -9.81 -3.27 4.63
C GLY A 186 -9.68 -3.78 6.07
N LEU A 187 -10.06 -2.98 7.06
CA LEU A 187 -10.06 -3.39 8.46
C LEU A 187 -11.05 -4.53 8.73
N GLY A 188 -12.27 -4.43 8.21
CA GLY A 188 -13.33 -5.42 8.42
C GLY A 188 -12.96 -6.80 7.88
N PHE A 189 -12.42 -6.87 6.66
CA PHE A 189 -11.97 -8.13 6.06
C PHE A 189 -10.73 -8.68 6.76
N ALA A 190 -9.78 -7.83 7.16
CA ALA A 190 -8.62 -8.26 7.94
C ALA A 190 -9.03 -8.85 9.30
N ALA A 191 -9.98 -8.21 9.99
CA ALA A 191 -10.53 -8.69 11.25
C ALA A 191 -11.32 -10.00 11.05
N LEU A 192 -12.15 -10.09 10.00
CA LEU A 192 -12.88 -11.31 9.66
C LEU A 192 -11.92 -12.48 9.39
N PHE A 193 -10.87 -12.25 8.61
CA PHE A 193 -9.85 -13.26 8.34
C PHE A 193 -9.22 -13.77 9.65
N ARG A 194 -8.77 -12.86 10.51
CA ARG A 194 -8.05 -13.23 11.74
C ARG A 194 -8.95 -13.84 12.81
N LEU A 195 -10.14 -13.28 13.02
CA LEU A 195 -11.02 -13.63 14.16
C LEU A 195 -12.02 -14.74 13.83
N VAL A 196 -12.31 -14.98 12.55
CA VAL A 196 -13.32 -15.97 12.14
C VAL A 196 -12.71 -17.06 11.28
N VAL A 197 -11.95 -16.70 10.25
CA VAL A 197 -11.45 -17.68 9.26
C VAL A 197 -10.28 -18.51 9.82
N VAL A 198 -9.28 -17.87 10.43
CA VAL A 198 -8.10 -18.58 10.99
C VAL A 198 -8.48 -19.60 12.07
N PRO A 199 -9.37 -19.31 13.04
CA PRO A 199 -9.81 -20.31 14.02
C PRO A 199 -10.53 -21.52 13.41
N GLN A 200 -11.24 -21.33 12.30
CA GLN A 200 -11.96 -22.42 11.61
C GLN A 200 -11.05 -23.23 10.70
N VAL A 201 -9.96 -22.64 10.21
CA VAL A 201 -9.00 -23.29 9.32
C VAL A 201 -7.58 -23.06 9.86
N PRO A 202 -7.12 -23.86 10.85
CA PRO A 202 -5.81 -23.67 11.48
C PRO A 202 -4.63 -23.71 10.50
N ALA A 203 -4.79 -24.37 9.35
CA ALA A 203 -3.83 -24.38 8.25
C ALA A 203 -3.55 -23.00 7.61
N LEU A 204 -4.38 -21.99 7.92
CA LEU A 204 -4.20 -20.60 7.52
C LEU A 204 -3.45 -19.77 8.56
N ASP A 205 -3.20 -20.30 9.76
CA ASP A 205 -2.39 -19.61 10.76
C ASP A 205 -0.96 -19.44 10.25
N LEU A 206 -0.45 -18.23 10.42
CA LEU A 206 0.85 -17.82 9.91
C LEU A 206 1.96 -17.98 10.96
N GLY A 207 1.63 -18.30 12.20
CA GLY A 207 2.58 -18.59 13.27
C GLY A 207 3.45 -17.39 13.64
N ASP A 208 4.68 -17.62 14.09
CA ASP A 208 5.57 -16.55 14.59
C ASP A 208 6.15 -15.64 13.50
N ALA A 209 6.24 -16.14 12.27
CA ALA A 209 6.67 -15.37 11.11
C ALA A 209 5.51 -14.58 10.45
N GLU A 210 4.34 -14.50 11.08
CA GLU A 210 3.15 -13.87 10.50
C GLU A 210 3.36 -12.44 10.01
N PRO A 211 3.95 -11.50 10.78
CA PRO A 211 4.18 -10.15 10.30
C PRO A 211 5.03 -10.10 9.03
N PHE A 212 6.12 -10.87 8.97
CA PHE A 212 7.00 -10.89 7.82
C PHE A 212 6.32 -11.51 6.58
N ARG A 213 5.55 -12.59 6.76
CA ARG A 213 4.79 -13.23 5.67
C ARG A 213 3.75 -12.29 5.07
N ILE A 214 3.02 -11.54 5.88
CA ILE A 214 2.07 -10.53 5.38
C ILE A 214 2.81 -9.36 4.73
N ALA A 215 3.97 -8.95 5.23
CA ALA A 215 4.81 -7.94 4.59
C ALA A 215 5.27 -8.37 3.18
N ILE A 216 5.57 -9.66 2.97
CA ILE A 216 5.84 -10.19 1.62
C ILE A 216 4.60 -10.05 0.72
N CYS A 217 3.39 -10.34 1.23
CA CYS A 217 2.16 -10.10 0.45
C CYS A 217 1.99 -8.61 0.11
N LEU A 218 2.28 -7.71 1.05
CA LEU A 218 2.22 -6.27 0.82
C LEU A 218 3.24 -5.82 -0.22
N PHE A 219 4.45 -6.41 -0.20
CA PHE A 219 5.47 -6.20 -1.23
C PHE A 219 4.98 -6.65 -2.61
N VAL A 220 4.36 -7.83 -2.70
CA VAL A 220 3.77 -8.33 -3.96
C VAL A 220 2.69 -7.39 -4.48
N VAL A 221 1.82 -6.86 -3.60
CA VAL A 221 0.84 -5.82 -3.99
C VAL A 221 1.56 -4.59 -4.56
N GLY A 222 2.59 -4.07 -3.89
CA GLY A 222 3.40 -2.97 -4.42
C GLY A 222 4.06 -3.28 -5.77
N ALA A 223 4.60 -4.49 -5.95
CA ALA A 223 5.22 -4.94 -7.19
C ALA A 223 4.21 -5.02 -8.35
N VAL A 224 2.95 -5.41 -8.07
CA VAL A 224 1.86 -5.35 -9.06
C VAL A 224 1.58 -3.90 -9.47
N GLY A 225 1.54 -2.97 -8.53
CA GLY A 225 1.37 -1.54 -8.82
C GLY A 225 2.50 -0.96 -9.68
N PHE A 226 3.74 -1.29 -9.34
CA PHE A 226 4.93 -0.94 -10.12
C PHE A 226 4.83 -1.49 -11.56
N SER A 227 4.61 -2.80 -11.68
CA SER A 227 4.53 -3.48 -12.98
C SER A 227 3.40 -2.92 -13.84
N TRP A 228 2.25 -2.61 -13.22
CA TRP A 228 1.13 -2.01 -13.91
C TRP A 228 1.46 -0.61 -14.43
N GLN A 229 2.08 0.24 -13.63
CA GLN A 229 2.51 1.57 -14.06
C GLN A 229 3.52 1.49 -15.22
N THR A 230 4.54 0.61 -15.09
CA THR A 230 5.52 0.38 -16.15
C THR A 230 4.86 -0.09 -17.45
N ALA A 231 3.93 -1.05 -17.37
CA ALA A 231 3.23 -1.57 -18.55
C ALA A 231 2.39 -0.50 -19.26
N ILE A 232 1.74 0.40 -18.50
CA ILE A 232 0.98 1.51 -19.08
C ILE A 232 1.93 2.49 -19.78
N ILE A 233 3.05 2.87 -19.14
CA ILE A 233 3.99 3.87 -19.67
C ILE A 233 4.74 3.35 -20.90
N MET A 234 5.15 2.07 -20.89
CA MET A 234 5.93 1.45 -21.96
C MET A 234 5.07 0.92 -23.13
N SER A 235 3.75 1.08 -23.09
CA SER A 235 2.90 0.64 -24.18
C SER A 235 3.16 1.43 -25.46
N GLU A 236 3.54 0.74 -26.53
CA GLU A 236 3.72 1.33 -27.87
C GLU A 236 2.40 1.83 -28.47
N ASP A 237 1.28 1.17 -28.15
CA ASP A 237 -0.07 1.54 -28.63
C ASP A 237 -0.76 2.49 -27.65
N LYS A 238 -0.56 3.80 -27.89
CA LYS A 238 -1.16 4.88 -27.08
C LYS A 238 -2.69 4.87 -27.13
N ALA A 239 -3.29 4.59 -28.30
CA ALA A 239 -4.74 4.62 -28.47
C ALA A 239 -5.42 3.50 -27.70
N ARG A 240 -4.85 2.29 -27.73
CA ARG A 240 -5.33 1.15 -26.95
C ARG A 240 -5.18 1.38 -25.45
N THR A 241 -4.06 1.95 -25.01
CA THR A 241 -3.84 2.29 -23.60
C THR A 241 -4.83 3.33 -23.10
N ALA A 242 -5.05 4.40 -23.86
CA ALA A 242 -6.07 5.40 -23.56
C ALA A 242 -7.47 4.78 -23.45
N THR A 243 -7.86 3.96 -24.42
CA THR A 243 -9.15 3.25 -24.42
C THR A 243 -9.30 2.35 -23.19
N PHE A 244 -8.25 1.62 -22.83
CA PHE A 244 -8.24 0.77 -21.64
C PHE A 244 -8.38 1.57 -20.35
N LEU A 245 -7.62 2.66 -20.19
CA LEU A 245 -7.67 3.54 -19.03
C LEU A 245 -9.04 4.21 -18.89
N ARG A 246 -9.64 4.64 -20.01
CA ARG A 246 -11.01 5.17 -20.02
C ARG A 246 -12.04 4.17 -19.53
N ALA A 247 -11.94 2.93 -20.02
CA ALA A 247 -12.92 1.90 -19.72
C ALA A 247 -12.76 1.30 -18.31
N ARG A 248 -11.52 1.17 -17.81
CA ARG A 248 -11.23 0.36 -16.60
C ARG A 248 -10.33 1.02 -15.57
N GLY A 249 -9.66 2.13 -15.89
CA GLY A 249 -8.63 2.75 -15.03
C GLY A 249 -9.11 2.99 -13.61
N ASP A 250 -10.25 3.67 -13.45
CA ASP A 250 -10.78 4.02 -12.13
C ASP A 250 -11.15 2.78 -11.30
N ARG A 251 -11.80 1.79 -11.90
CA ARG A 251 -12.19 0.56 -11.21
C ARG A 251 -10.99 -0.26 -10.77
N LEU A 252 -9.97 -0.33 -11.62
CA LEU A 252 -8.72 -1.01 -11.30
C LEU A 252 -7.94 -0.25 -10.22
N LEU A 253 -7.97 1.09 -10.23
CA LEU A 253 -7.34 1.89 -9.19
C LEU A 253 -8.03 1.69 -7.84
N LEU A 254 -9.37 1.63 -7.81
CA LEU A 254 -10.12 1.29 -6.59
C LEU A 254 -9.78 -0.11 -6.08
N ALA A 255 -9.72 -1.10 -6.98
CA ALA A 255 -9.33 -2.46 -6.63
C ALA A 255 -7.92 -2.49 -6.02
N PHE A 256 -6.99 -1.75 -6.62
CA PHE A 256 -5.62 -1.68 -6.14
C PHE A 256 -5.53 -0.98 -4.77
N LEU A 257 -6.18 0.17 -4.60
CA LEU A 257 -6.33 0.86 -3.32
C LEU A 257 -6.88 -0.07 -2.24
N GLN A 258 -7.88 -0.89 -2.58
CA GLN A 258 -8.47 -1.82 -1.63
C GLN A 258 -7.57 -3.00 -1.28
N ALA A 259 -6.80 -3.51 -2.24
CA ALA A 259 -5.77 -4.51 -1.98
C ALA A 259 -4.71 -3.96 -1.02
N VAL A 260 -4.25 -2.72 -1.23
CA VAL A 260 -3.30 -2.03 -0.35
C VAL A 260 -3.88 -1.85 1.06
N ALA A 261 -5.08 -1.26 1.19
CA ALA A 261 -5.69 -1.01 2.48
C ALA A 261 -5.96 -2.29 3.28
N THR A 262 -6.44 -3.34 2.62
CA THR A 262 -6.70 -4.65 3.26
C THR A 262 -5.39 -5.29 3.72
N THR A 263 -4.36 -5.30 2.87
CA THR A 263 -3.09 -5.94 3.21
C THR A 263 -2.34 -5.19 4.32
N ILE A 264 -2.39 -3.84 4.32
CA ILE A 264 -1.88 -3.03 5.45
C ILE A 264 -2.64 -3.35 6.74
N SER A 265 -3.96 -3.47 6.68
CA SER A 265 -4.79 -3.81 7.84
C SER A 265 -4.46 -5.20 8.40
N MET A 266 -4.22 -6.18 7.51
CA MET A 266 -3.76 -7.51 7.90
C MET A 266 -2.37 -7.46 8.54
N LEU A 267 -1.45 -6.67 7.98
CA LEU A 267 -0.10 -6.51 8.52
C LEU A 267 -0.15 -5.87 9.91
N TRP A 268 -1.00 -4.86 10.10
CA TRP A 268 -1.19 -4.26 11.40
C TRP A 268 -1.71 -5.27 12.42
N LEU A 269 -2.74 -6.07 12.09
CA LEU A 269 -3.26 -7.11 12.98
C LEU A 269 -2.19 -8.16 13.33
N ALA A 270 -1.38 -8.57 12.35
CA ALA A 270 -0.26 -9.47 12.55
C ALA A 270 0.74 -8.90 13.57
N VAL A 271 1.15 -7.64 13.40
CA VAL A 271 2.07 -6.95 14.31
C VAL A 271 1.46 -6.70 15.68
N ALA A 272 0.16 -6.41 15.74
CA ALA A 272 -0.58 -6.09 16.95
C ALA A 272 -0.85 -7.29 17.87
N THR A 273 -0.76 -8.50 17.32
CA THR A 273 -1.02 -9.76 18.04
C THR A 273 0.25 -10.55 18.38
N LYS A 274 1.42 -10.04 17.96
CA LYS A 274 2.73 -10.46 18.47
C LYS A 274 3.16 -9.58 19.63
#